data_AF-A0A7G6WYL5-F1
#
_entry.id   AF-A0A7G6WYL5-F1
#
_cell.length_a   1.000
_cell.length_b   1.000
_cell.length_c   1.000
_cell.angle_alpha   90.00
_cell.angle_beta   90.00
_cell.angle_gamma   90.00
#
_symmetry.space_group_name_H-M   'P 1'
#
loop_
_entity.id
_entity.type
_entity.pdbx_description
1 polymer ?
#
loop_
_entity_poly.entity_id
_entity_poly.type
_entity_poly.pdbx_seq_one_letter_code
_entity_poly.pdbx_strand_id
1 'polypeptide(L)'
;MKLATQHAGIERATGGSFSPDGLAQLGTLRLMRNCMIHDGSRANQALVNKIASWTSSTEAAWIQVTKRSLRQLRRGDVVEFGHPELILSLVVTTALAKEANGLLQAALPRQLWADLVIEDLHCTDPRLTGLSLRRKARGLARFHYGPIRLTDDELAAAIARK
;
A
#
# COMPACT_ATOMS: atom_id res chain seq x y z
N MET A 1 8.30 15.75 -1.34
CA MET A 1 7.01 15.14 -0.93
C MET A 1 7.31 14.08 0.14
N LYS A 2 6.77 14.18 1.37
CA LYS A 2 7.03 13.18 2.43
C LYS A 2 6.17 11.94 2.18
N LEU A 3 6.78 10.75 2.06
CA LEU A 3 6.06 9.47 1.85
C LEU A 3 4.92 9.23 2.84
N ALA A 4 5.05 9.75 4.06
CA ALA A 4 4.03 9.66 5.12
C ALA A 4 2.67 10.28 4.75
N THR A 5 2.63 11.23 3.80
CA THR A 5 1.40 11.96 3.43
C THR A 5 0.71 11.37 2.20
N GLN A 6 1.23 10.29 1.60
CA GLN A 6 0.65 9.72 0.38
C GLN A 6 -0.75 9.14 0.60
N HIS A 7 -0.98 8.44 1.71
CA HIS A 7 -2.31 7.89 2.03
C HIS A 7 -3.37 9.00 2.04
N ALA A 8 -3.14 10.09 2.77
CA ALA A 8 -4.05 11.24 2.80
C ALA A 8 -4.22 11.92 1.43
N GLY A 9 -3.20 11.87 0.57
CA GLY A 9 -3.28 12.34 -0.82
C GLY A 9 -4.23 11.48 -1.66
N ILE A 10 -4.09 10.15 -1.56
CA ILE A 10 -4.96 9.19 -2.25
C ILE A 10 -6.41 9.28 -1.73
N GLU A 11 -6.62 9.37 -0.42
CA GLU A 11 -7.97 9.53 0.16
C GLU A 11 -8.65 10.79 -0.37
N ARG A 12 -7.93 11.93 -0.38
CA ARG A 12 -8.48 13.18 -0.91
C ARG A 12 -8.79 13.11 -2.40
N ALA A 13 -7.94 12.45 -3.18
CA ALA A 13 -8.11 12.35 -4.63
C ALA A 13 -9.21 11.36 -5.04
N THR A 14 -9.42 10.30 -4.26
CA THR A 14 -10.37 9.22 -4.57
C THR A 14 -11.70 9.36 -3.82
N GLY A 15 -11.75 10.14 -2.75
CA GLY A 15 -12.89 10.23 -1.84
C GLY A 15 -13.10 9.01 -0.95
N GLY A 16 -12.25 7.98 -1.07
CA GLY A 16 -12.27 6.81 -0.20
C GLY A 16 -11.33 6.95 1.01
N SER A 17 -11.27 5.90 1.82
CA SER A 17 -10.49 5.87 3.05
C SER A 17 -9.69 4.58 3.19
N PHE A 18 -8.50 4.68 3.79
CA PHE A 18 -7.74 3.52 4.24
C PHE A 18 -8.24 3.02 5.59
N SER A 19 -7.94 1.76 5.89
CA SER A 19 -8.15 1.18 7.22
C SER A 19 -7.40 1.99 8.29
N PRO A 20 -8.13 2.57 9.28
CA PRO A 20 -7.49 3.29 10.38
C PRO A 20 -6.53 2.42 11.18
N ASP A 21 -6.88 1.13 11.35
CA ASP A 21 -6.05 0.15 12.05
C ASP A 21 -4.75 -0.12 11.28
N GLY A 22 -4.82 -0.29 9.96
CA GLY A 22 -3.62 -0.48 9.12
C GLY A 22 -2.68 0.73 9.18
N LEU A 23 -3.21 1.95 9.07
CA LEU A 23 -2.41 3.18 9.21
C LEU A 23 -1.83 3.33 10.61
N ALA A 24 -2.57 2.93 11.66
CA ALA A 24 -2.09 2.97 13.03
C ALA A 24 -0.92 2.00 13.24
N GLN A 25 -1.04 0.76 12.77
CA GLN A 25 -0.01 -0.27 12.85
C GLN A 25 1.25 0.14 12.07
N LEU A 26 1.11 0.59 10.81
CA LEU A 26 2.23 1.07 10.00
C LEU A 26 2.93 2.26 10.68
N GLY A 27 2.15 3.19 11.23
CA GLY A 27 2.68 4.32 12.00
C GLY A 27 3.50 3.88 13.22
N THR A 28 3.00 2.91 13.99
CA THR A 28 3.73 2.36 15.15
C THR A 28 5.02 1.67 14.72
N LEU A 29 5.00 0.81 13.69
CA LEU A 29 6.21 0.12 13.20
C LEU A 29 7.30 1.11 12.77
N ARG A 30 6.91 2.20 12.09
CA ARG A 30 7.84 3.28 11.72
C ARG A 30 8.46 3.94 12.95
N LEU A 31 7.67 4.19 14.00
CA LEU A 31 8.16 4.78 15.24
C LEU A 31 9.08 3.81 16.01
N MET A 32 8.76 2.52 16.05
CA MET A 32 9.63 1.50 16.64
C MET A 32 10.99 1.43 15.93
N ARG A 33 10.99 1.37 14.58
CA ARG A 33 12.21 1.42 13.77
C ARG A 33 13.01 2.70 14.01
N ASN A 34 12.34 3.84 14.17
CA ASN A 34 13.01 5.09 14.51
C ASN A 34 13.67 5.03 15.90
N CYS A 35 12.98 4.47 16.90
CA CYS A 35 13.55 4.28 18.24
C CYS A 35 14.81 3.40 18.21
N MET A 36 14.79 2.32 17.41
CA MET A 36 15.97 1.46 17.26
C MET A 36 17.19 2.19 16.70
N ILE A 37 16.96 3.06 15.71
CA ILE A 37 18.07 3.67 14.96
C ILE A 37 18.55 4.97 15.59
N HIS A 38 17.65 5.71 16.24
CA HIS A 38 17.95 7.05 16.74
C HIS A 38 17.94 7.16 18.27
N ASP A 39 17.23 6.27 18.97
CA ASP A 39 17.04 6.35 20.42
C ASP A 39 17.69 5.15 21.16
N GLY A 40 18.64 4.45 20.53
CA GLY A 40 19.32 3.29 21.13
C GLY A 40 18.36 2.16 21.51
N SER A 41 17.33 1.94 20.69
CA SER A 41 16.23 1.00 20.96
C SER A 41 15.44 1.31 22.23
N ARG A 42 15.35 2.59 22.62
CA ARG A 42 14.54 3.05 23.75
C ARG A 42 13.27 3.72 23.24
N ALA A 43 12.14 3.43 23.88
CA ALA A 43 10.86 4.01 23.49
C ALA A 43 10.87 5.52 23.76
N ASN A 44 10.60 6.32 22.72
CA ASN A 44 10.43 7.76 22.85
C ASN A 44 8.96 8.15 23.08
N GLN A 45 8.72 9.43 23.37
CA GLN A 45 7.36 9.93 23.65
C GLN A 45 6.42 9.78 22.45
N ALA A 46 6.92 9.88 21.22
CA ALA A 46 6.11 9.76 20.02
C ALA A 46 5.54 8.34 19.86
N LEU A 47 6.35 7.32 20.14
CA LEU A 47 5.91 5.92 20.14
C LEU A 47 4.84 5.67 21.21
N VAL A 48 5.09 6.12 22.44
CA VAL A 48 4.13 5.96 23.56
C VAL A 48 2.80 6.64 23.24
N ASN A 49 2.83 7.88 22.73
CA ASN A 49 1.61 8.60 22.34
C ASN A 49 0.83 7.88 21.23
N LYS A 50 1.54 7.30 20.25
CA LYS A 50 0.91 6.56 19.16
C LYS A 50 0.22 5.28 19.66
N ILE A 51 0.85 4.56 20.59
CA ILE A 51 0.26 3.37 21.21
C ILE A 51 -0.93 3.75 22.09
N ALA A 52 -0.86 4.87 22.81
CA ALA A 52 -1.97 5.38 23.62
C ALA A 52 -3.21 5.69 22.75
N SER A 53 -3.01 6.14 21.51
CA SER A 53 -4.11 6.44 20.58
C SER A 53 -4.72 5.20 19.90
N TRP A 54 -4.26 3.99 20.17
CA TRP A 54 -4.84 2.78 19.58
C TRP A 54 -6.28 2.56 20.06
N THR A 55 -7.13 2.09 19.15
CA THR A 55 -8.43 1.52 19.50
C THR A 55 -8.25 0.08 19.99
N SER A 56 -9.31 -0.51 20.54
CA SER A 56 -9.31 -1.94 20.88
C SER A 56 -9.13 -2.83 19.64
N SER A 57 -9.63 -2.40 18.47
CA SER A 57 -9.47 -3.13 17.20
C SER A 57 -8.02 -3.11 16.71
N THR A 58 -7.36 -1.95 16.75
CA THR A 58 -5.94 -1.81 16.39
C THR A 58 -5.07 -2.74 17.24
N GLU A 59 -5.30 -2.75 18.55
CA GLU A 59 -4.57 -3.60 19.49
C GLU A 59 -4.84 -5.09 19.26
N ALA A 60 -6.11 -5.49 19.09
CA ALA A 60 -6.46 -6.87 18.80
C ALA A 60 -5.78 -7.38 17.52
N ALA A 61 -5.82 -6.58 16.44
CA ALA A 61 -5.16 -6.92 15.18
C ALA A 61 -3.62 -6.98 15.34
N TRP A 62 -3.03 -6.12 16.18
CA TRP A 62 -1.61 -6.17 16.49
C TRP A 62 -1.24 -7.46 17.24
N ILE A 63 -1.97 -7.80 18.30
CA ILE A 63 -1.76 -9.01 19.12
C ILE A 63 -1.97 -10.27 18.27
N GLN A 64 -2.91 -10.27 17.34
CA GLN A 64 -3.17 -11.41 16.47
C GLN A 64 -1.91 -11.88 15.73
N VAL A 65 -1.07 -10.93 15.28
CA VAL A 65 0.17 -11.22 14.54
C VAL A 65 1.37 -11.34 15.49
N THR A 66 1.55 -10.38 16.39
CA THR A 66 2.76 -10.28 17.23
C THR A 66 2.71 -11.11 18.51
N LYS A 67 1.51 -11.57 18.89
CA LYS A 67 1.21 -12.28 20.15
C LYS A 67 1.50 -11.46 21.42
N ARG A 68 1.74 -10.16 21.29
CA ARG A 68 2.07 -9.26 22.41
C ARG A 68 1.35 -7.93 22.27
N SER A 69 0.96 -7.33 23.40
CA SER A 69 0.48 -5.94 23.42
C SER A 69 1.64 -4.99 23.69
N LEU A 70 1.59 -3.80 23.08
CA LEU A 70 2.50 -2.71 23.38
C LEU A 70 1.93 -1.71 24.41
N ARG A 71 0.71 -1.89 24.92
CA ARG A 71 0.05 -0.92 25.82
C ARG A 71 0.83 -0.62 27.10
N GLN A 72 1.66 -1.56 27.53
CA GLN A 72 2.47 -1.41 28.74
C GLN A 72 3.82 -0.70 28.48
N LEU A 73 4.17 -0.42 27.22
CA LEU A 73 5.42 0.23 26.86
C LEU A 73 5.45 1.68 27.36
N ARG A 74 6.46 2.00 28.16
CA ARG A 74 6.71 3.34 28.70
C ARG A 74 7.93 3.96 28.05
N ARG A 75 8.05 5.28 28.16
CA ARG A 75 9.24 6.00 27.67
C ARG A 75 10.50 5.47 28.37
N GLY A 76 11.53 5.17 27.58
CA GLY A 76 12.80 4.59 28.08
C GLY A 76 12.83 3.06 28.12
N ASP A 77 11.68 2.40 27.99
CA ASP A 77 11.65 0.93 27.88
C ASP A 77 12.36 0.48 26.61
N VAL A 78 12.90 -0.75 26.63
CA VAL A 78 13.49 -1.36 25.44
C VAL A 78 12.39 -1.59 24.41
N VAL A 79 12.61 -1.12 23.20
CA VAL A 79 11.79 -1.44 22.03
C VAL A 79 12.41 -2.65 21.35
N GLU A 80 11.68 -3.75 21.38
CA GLU A 80 12.02 -4.95 20.62
C GLU A 80 11.32 -4.89 19.26
N PHE A 81 12.09 -5.10 18.18
CA PHE A 81 11.55 -5.25 16.83
C PHE A 81 12.04 -6.59 16.29
N GLY A 82 11.25 -7.62 16.55
CA GLY A 82 11.60 -8.98 16.27
C GLY A 82 11.02 -9.49 14.96
N HIS A 83 11.05 -10.81 14.83
CA HIS A 83 10.41 -11.53 13.74
C HIS A 83 8.90 -11.22 13.60
N PRO A 84 8.09 -11.14 14.69
CA PRO A 84 6.67 -10.86 14.54
C PRO A 84 6.38 -9.46 14.00
N GLU A 85 7.16 -8.44 14.38
CA GLU A 85 7.03 -7.07 13.85
C GLU A 85 7.45 -6.98 12.38
N LEU A 86 8.43 -7.79 11.95
CA LEU A 86 8.78 -7.93 10.53
C LEU A 86 7.63 -8.55 9.73
N ILE A 87 7.01 -9.61 10.23
CA ILE A 87 5.81 -10.20 9.60
C ILE A 87 4.68 -9.16 9.54
N LEU A 88 4.41 -8.47 10.65
CA LEU A 88 3.36 -7.45 10.69
C LEU A 88 3.63 -6.33 9.68
N SER A 89 4.89 -5.92 9.50
CA SER A 89 5.29 -4.94 8.49
C SER A 89 4.92 -5.38 7.08
N LEU A 90 5.16 -6.65 6.73
CA LEU A 90 4.77 -7.20 5.44
C LEU A 90 3.24 -7.25 5.27
N VAL A 91 2.54 -7.73 6.30
CA VAL A 91 1.07 -7.86 6.29
C VAL A 91 0.41 -6.49 6.10
N VAL A 92 0.78 -5.50 6.91
CA VAL A 92 0.13 -4.18 6.88
C VAL A 92 0.44 -3.42 5.58
N THR A 93 1.67 -3.49 5.08
CA THR A 93 2.04 -2.83 3.82
C THR A 93 1.35 -3.46 2.63
N THR A 94 1.22 -4.80 2.62
CA THR A 94 0.48 -5.52 1.58
C THR A 94 -1.02 -5.19 1.62
N ALA A 95 -1.61 -5.12 2.80
CA ALA A 95 -3.03 -4.76 2.96
C ALA A 95 -3.30 -3.32 2.47
N LEU A 96 -2.50 -2.35 2.93
CA LEU A 96 -2.63 -0.95 2.51
C LEU A 96 -2.37 -0.76 1.01
N ALA A 97 -1.45 -1.52 0.41
CA ALA A 97 -1.24 -1.48 -1.04
C ALA A 97 -2.47 -2.00 -1.82
N LYS A 98 -3.12 -3.06 -1.33
CA LYS A 98 -4.37 -3.57 -1.92
C LYS A 98 -5.52 -2.57 -1.78
N GLU A 99 -5.63 -1.92 -0.63
CA GLU A 99 -6.61 -0.83 -0.42
C GLU A 99 -6.35 0.32 -1.39
N ALA A 100 -5.10 0.78 -1.51
CA ALA A 100 -4.74 1.85 -2.46
C ALA A 100 -5.14 1.48 -3.89
N ASN A 101 -4.86 0.25 -4.32
CA ASN A 101 -5.26 -0.22 -5.64
C ASN A 101 -6.78 -0.23 -5.81
N GLY A 102 -7.53 -0.66 -4.79
CA GLY A 102 -8.99 -0.62 -4.81
C GLY A 102 -9.56 0.80 -4.91
N LEU A 103 -9.00 1.74 -4.15
CA LEU A 103 -9.37 3.15 -4.17
C LEU A 103 -9.10 3.78 -5.55
N LEU A 104 -7.90 3.54 -6.11
CA LEU A 104 -7.54 4.04 -7.43
C LEU A 104 -8.39 3.42 -8.53
N GLN A 105 -8.67 2.12 -8.44
CA GLN A 105 -9.52 1.42 -9.41
C GLN A 105 -10.92 2.04 -9.48
N ALA A 106 -11.51 2.40 -8.34
CA ALA A 106 -12.84 3.00 -8.28
C ALA A 106 -12.86 4.45 -8.79
N ALA A 107 -11.79 5.21 -8.53
CA ALA A 107 -11.73 6.63 -8.83
C ALA A 107 -11.26 6.97 -10.25
N LEU A 108 -10.39 6.14 -10.84
CA LEU A 108 -9.80 6.43 -12.14
C LEU A 108 -10.66 5.91 -13.31
N PRO A 109 -10.80 6.69 -14.40
CA PRO A 109 -11.52 6.24 -15.59
C PRO A 109 -10.92 4.96 -16.18
N ARG A 110 -11.77 4.05 -16.66
CA ARG A 110 -11.35 2.82 -17.34
C ARG A 110 -10.42 3.07 -18.53
N GLN A 111 -10.65 4.18 -19.25
CA GLN A 111 -9.81 4.61 -20.36
C GLN A 111 -8.35 4.82 -19.94
N LEU A 112 -8.12 5.43 -18.78
CA LEU A 112 -6.78 5.68 -18.26
C LEU A 112 -6.06 4.35 -17.95
N TRP A 113 -6.77 3.37 -17.38
CA TRP A 113 -6.21 2.04 -17.14
C TRP A 113 -5.80 1.35 -18.44
N ALA A 114 -6.60 1.48 -19.50
CA ALA A 114 -6.24 0.94 -20.81
C ALA A 114 -4.99 1.63 -21.38
N ASP A 115 -4.88 2.96 -21.23
CA ASP A 115 -3.71 3.71 -21.68
C ASP A 115 -2.43 3.31 -20.90
N LEU A 116 -2.53 3.08 -19.58
CA LEU A 116 -1.43 2.60 -18.73
C LEU A 116 -0.94 1.20 -19.15
N VAL A 117 -1.84 0.28 -19.52
CA VAL A 117 -1.45 -1.04 -20.04
C VAL A 117 -0.57 -0.90 -21.28
N ILE A 118 -0.90 0.01 -22.19
CA ILE A 118 -0.13 0.23 -23.42
C ILE A 118 1.20 0.91 -23.10
N GLU A 119 1.21 1.86 -22.17
CA GLU A 119 2.43 2.53 -21.71
C GLU A 119 3.42 1.55 -21.06
N ASP A 120 2.96 0.69 -20.15
CA ASP A 120 3.81 -0.33 -19.52
C ASP A 120 4.42 -1.30 -20.55
N LEU A 121 3.64 -1.67 -21.57
CA LEU A 121 4.15 -2.49 -22.66
C LEU A 121 5.20 -1.78 -23.48
N HIS A 122 5.00 -0.51 -23.82
CA HIS A 122 5.99 0.26 -24.55
C HIS A 122 7.26 0.50 -23.73
N CYS A 123 7.15 0.68 -22.41
CA CYS A 123 8.31 0.75 -21.51
C CYS A 123 9.11 -0.56 -21.48
N THR A 124 8.42 -1.70 -21.59
CA THR A 124 9.05 -3.03 -21.54
C THR A 124 9.59 -3.49 -22.89
N ASP A 125 8.86 -3.23 -23.97
CA ASP A 125 9.16 -3.67 -25.33
C ASP A 125 8.66 -2.62 -26.36
N PRO A 126 9.46 -1.56 -26.61
CA PRO A 126 9.07 -0.43 -27.45
C PRO A 126 8.81 -0.76 -28.92
N ARG A 127 9.24 -1.94 -29.39
CA ARG A 127 9.16 -2.33 -30.81
C ARG A 127 7.88 -3.09 -31.15
N LEU A 128 7.05 -3.37 -30.15
CA LEU A 128 5.79 -4.07 -30.35
C LEU A 128 4.82 -3.26 -31.20
N THR A 129 4.34 -3.87 -32.28
CA THR A 129 3.36 -3.25 -33.17
C THR A 129 2.28 -4.25 -33.63
N GLY A 130 1.18 -3.72 -34.14
CA GLY A 130 0.12 -4.49 -34.81
C GLY A 130 -0.51 -5.60 -33.95
N LEU A 131 -0.71 -6.78 -34.53
CA LEU A 131 -1.34 -7.93 -33.85
C LEU A 131 -0.56 -8.42 -32.64
N SER A 132 0.77 -8.29 -32.68
CA SER A 132 1.65 -8.72 -31.59
C SER A 132 1.45 -7.87 -30.33
N LEU A 133 1.30 -6.54 -30.51
CA LEU A 133 0.97 -5.59 -29.45
C LEU A 133 -0.38 -5.91 -28.84
N ARG A 134 -1.43 -6.09 -29.65
CA ARG A 134 -2.78 -6.43 -29.16
C ARG A 134 -2.80 -7.68 -28.30
N ARG A 135 -2.13 -8.75 -28.76
CA ARG A 135 -2.05 -10.01 -28.00
C ARG A 135 -1.34 -9.83 -26.67
N LYS A 136 -0.22 -9.11 -26.65
CA LYS A 136 0.53 -8.85 -25.41
C LYS A 136 -0.24 -7.91 -24.47
N ALA A 137 -0.96 -6.90 -25.00
CA ALA A 137 -1.81 -5.99 -24.22
C ALA A 137 -2.89 -6.76 -23.48
N ARG A 138 -3.58 -7.68 -24.15
CA ARG A 138 -4.56 -8.56 -23.52
C ARG A 138 -3.93 -9.41 -22.40
N GLY A 139 -2.74 -9.97 -22.66
CA GLY A 139 -2.01 -10.77 -21.67
C GLY A 139 -1.63 -9.96 -20.43
N LEU A 140 -1.04 -8.78 -20.62
CA LEU A 140 -0.65 -7.89 -19.54
C LEU A 140 -1.87 -7.40 -18.74
N ALA A 141 -2.92 -6.97 -19.44
CA ALA A 141 -4.16 -6.52 -18.82
C ALA A 141 -4.79 -7.61 -17.95
N ARG A 142 -4.83 -8.86 -18.44
CA ARG A 142 -5.37 -9.99 -17.68
C ARG A 142 -4.57 -10.29 -16.41
N PHE A 143 -3.24 -10.21 -16.47
CA PHE A 143 -2.38 -10.64 -15.35
C PHE A 143 -2.17 -9.54 -14.31
N HIS A 144 -1.88 -8.30 -14.74
CA HIS A 144 -1.55 -7.19 -13.83
C HIS A 144 -2.73 -6.25 -13.56
N TYR A 145 -3.69 -6.16 -14.50
CA TYR A 145 -4.85 -5.27 -14.42
C TYR A 145 -6.17 -6.06 -14.35
N GLY A 146 -6.12 -7.36 -14.02
CA GLY A 146 -7.25 -8.28 -14.06
C GLY A 146 -8.52 -7.78 -13.35
N PRO A 147 -8.43 -7.16 -12.16
CA PRO A 147 -9.59 -6.58 -11.47
C PRO A 147 -10.34 -5.51 -12.28
N ILE A 148 -9.66 -4.77 -13.18
CA ILE A 148 -10.28 -3.74 -14.02
C ILE A 148 -11.18 -4.38 -15.09
N ARG A 149 -10.87 -5.61 -15.54
CA ARG A 149 -11.59 -6.33 -16.60
C ARG A 149 -11.73 -5.49 -17.88
N LEU A 150 -10.60 -4.99 -18.40
CA LEU A 150 -10.57 -4.24 -19.66
C LEU A 150 -11.01 -5.12 -20.83
N THR A 151 -11.84 -4.58 -21.71
CA THR A 151 -12.28 -5.27 -22.93
C THR A 151 -11.24 -5.16 -24.04
N ASP A 152 -11.34 -6.05 -25.03
CA ASP A 152 -10.50 -5.95 -26.23
C ASP A 152 -10.73 -4.65 -26.99
N ASP A 153 -11.95 -4.12 -26.96
CA ASP A 153 -12.30 -2.84 -27.60
C ASP A 153 -11.66 -1.66 -26.87
N GLU A 154 -11.66 -1.67 -25.53
CA GLU A 154 -10.98 -0.63 -24.73
C GLU A 154 -9.46 -0.63 -25.00
N LEU A 155 -8.85 -1.82 -25.11
CA LEU A 155 -7.43 -1.97 -25.43
C LEU A 155 -7.13 -1.55 -26.88
N ALA A 156 -7.99 -1.91 -27.84
CA ALA A 156 -7.84 -1.50 -29.22
C ALA A 156 -7.96 0.03 -29.37
N ALA A 157 -8.89 0.64 -28.63
CA ALA A 157 -9.05 2.09 -28.59
C ALA A 157 -7.82 2.77 -27.96
N ALA A 158 -7.22 2.19 -26.91
CA ALA A 158 -5.99 2.71 -26.30
C ALA A 158 -4.79 2.66 -27.26
N ILE A 159 -4.64 1.55 -27.99
CA ILE A 159 -3.60 1.42 -29.02
C ILE A 159 -3.77 2.46 -30.13
N ALA A 160 -5.01 2.75 -30.53
CA ALA A 160 -5.29 3.74 -31.58
C ALA A 160 -5.05 5.21 -31.14
N ARG A 161 -5.01 5.49 -29.83
CA ARG A 161 -4.72 6.83 -29.28
C ARG A 161 -3.22 7.14 -29.15
N LYS A 162 -2.37 6.11 -29.15
CA LYS A 162 -0.92 6.21 -29.00
C LYS A 162 -0.24 6.17 -30.37
#